data_AF-A0A6B3GQK4-F1
#
_entry.id   AF-A0A6B3GQK4-F1
#
_cell.length_a   1.000
_cell.length_b   1.000
_cell.length_c   1.000
_cell.angle_alpha   90.00
_cell.angle_beta   90.00
_cell.angle_gamma   90.00
#
_symmetry.space_group_name_H-M   'P 1'
#
loop_
_entity.id
_entity.type
_entity.pdbx_description
1 polymer ?
#
loop_
_entity_poly.entity_id
_entity_poly.type
_entity_poly.pdbx_seq_one_letter_code
_entity_poly.pdbx_strand_id
1 'polypeptide(L)'
;VTLTASWQKIFSDDVKVGFFAQRDKYQAGIDAGEVLAPAKSMDDMRTVVTNSTVDGVLSALFALLIIVVLVDAGRVCYKAIRDPESVKLHEAPYVESKLVAPASLFATKEEKA
;
A
#
# COMPACT_ATOMS: atom_id res chain seq x y z
N VAL A 1 -7.91 -0.53 -6.79
CA VAL A 1 -7.24 -1.71 -7.39
C VAL A 1 -6.07 -2.25 -6.57
N THR A 2 -5.23 -1.43 -5.92
CA THR A 2 -4.03 -1.90 -5.17
C THR A 2 -4.35 -2.77 -3.95
N LEU A 3 -5.21 -2.31 -3.03
CA LEU A 3 -5.58 -3.07 -1.83
C LEU A 3 -6.31 -4.38 -2.17
N THR A 4 -7.23 -4.33 -3.14
CA THR A 4 -7.94 -5.52 -3.64
C THR A 4 -7.00 -6.54 -4.26
N ALA A 5 -5.99 -6.09 -5.02
CA ALA A 5 -4.97 -6.98 -5.58
C ALA A 5 -4.07 -7.59 -4.50
N SER A 6 -3.68 -6.83 -3.47
CA SER A 6 -2.95 -7.37 -2.31
C SER A 6 -3.75 -8.44 -1.59
N TRP A 7 -5.05 -8.20 -1.38
CA TRP A 7 -5.94 -9.19 -0.78
C TRP A 7 -5.97 -10.49 -1.60
N GLN A 8 -6.12 -10.38 -2.93
CA GLN A 8 -6.10 -11.55 -3.81
C GLN A 8 -4.77 -12.29 -3.75
N LYS A 9 -3.63 -11.59 -3.74
CA LYS A 9 -2.31 -12.22 -3.66
C LYS A 9 -2.05 -12.96 -2.34
N ILE A 10 -2.61 -12.46 -1.24
CA ILE A 10 -2.44 -13.06 0.09
C ILE A 10 -3.42 -14.22 0.32
N PHE A 11 -4.68 -14.09 -0.11
CA PHE A 11 -5.75 -15.02 0.29
C PHE A 11 -6.37 -15.83 -0.86
N SER A 12 -5.94 -15.66 -2.11
CA SER A 12 -6.50 -16.45 -3.22
C SER A 12 -5.95 -17.87 -3.22
N ASP A 13 -6.85 -18.84 -3.40
CA ASP A 13 -6.52 -20.25 -3.65
C ASP A 13 -6.05 -20.52 -5.09
N ASP A 14 -6.17 -19.54 -5.99
CA ASP A 14 -5.65 -19.67 -7.35
C ASP A 14 -4.12 -19.54 -7.33
N VAL A 15 -3.44 -20.64 -7.64
CA VAL A 15 -1.97 -20.75 -7.76
C VAL A 15 -1.35 -19.67 -8.66
N LYS A 16 -2.09 -19.14 -9.64
CA LYS A 16 -1.60 -18.08 -10.54
C LYS A 16 -1.63 -16.69 -9.90
N VAL A 17 -2.36 -16.53 -8.81
CA VAL A 17 -2.62 -15.23 -8.16
C VAL A 17 -2.08 -15.22 -6.72
N GLY A 18 -2.35 -16.28 -5.96
CA GLY A 18 -2.04 -16.41 -4.54
C GLY A 18 -0.61 -16.90 -4.29
N PHE A 19 0.12 -16.18 -3.44
CA PHE A 19 1.47 -16.55 -3.04
C PHE A 19 1.50 -17.86 -2.25
N PHE A 20 0.60 -18.04 -1.29
CA PHE A 20 0.55 -19.27 -0.48
C PHE A 20 0.04 -20.46 -1.28
N ALA A 21 -0.93 -20.27 -2.18
CA ALA A 21 -1.37 -21.32 -3.10
C ALA A 21 -0.23 -21.78 -4.04
N GLN A 22 0.58 -20.83 -4.53
CA GLN A 22 1.78 -21.15 -5.31
C GLN A 22 2.80 -21.94 -4.48
N ARG A 23 3.12 -21.47 -3.28
CA ARG A 23 4.02 -22.16 -2.34
C ARG A 23 3.56 -23.61 -2.10
N ASP A 24 2.28 -23.81 -1.79
CA ASP A 24 1.75 -25.13 -1.44
C ASP A 24 1.77 -26.10 -2.62
N LYS A 25 1.47 -25.62 -3.84
CA LYS A 25 1.61 -26.45 -5.05
C LYS A 25 3.05 -26.91 -5.28
N TYR A 26 4.01 -26.01 -5.18
CA TYR A 26 5.41 -26.35 -5.40
C TYR A 26 5.97 -27.22 -4.27
N GLN A 27 5.56 -26.98 -3.03
CA GLN A 27 5.92 -27.83 -1.89
C GLN A 27 5.40 -29.27 -2.09
N ALA A 28 4.14 -29.44 -2.50
CA ALA A 28 3.59 -30.76 -2.79
C ALA A 28 4.34 -31.48 -3.93
N GLY A 29 4.78 -30.75 -4.96
CA GLY A 29 5.63 -31.30 -6.03
C GLY A 29 6.99 -31.78 -5.50
N ILE A 30 7.63 -30.98 -4.63
CA ILE A 30 8.88 -31.37 -3.96
C ILE A 30 8.69 -32.64 -3.13
N ASP A 31 7.61 -32.71 -2.35
CA ASP A 31 7.31 -33.85 -1.48
C ASP A 31 7.02 -35.13 -2.29
N ALA A 32 6.44 -34.97 -3.48
CA ALA A 32 6.22 -36.06 -4.44
C ALA A 32 7.46 -36.42 -5.28
N GLY A 33 8.56 -35.65 -5.19
CA GLY A 33 9.74 -35.83 -6.03
C GLY A 33 9.52 -35.44 -7.50
N GLU A 34 8.48 -34.67 -7.80
CA GLU A 34 8.12 -34.23 -9.15
C GLU A 34 8.56 -32.78 -9.39
N VAL A 35 9.22 -32.55 -10.53
CA VAL A 35 9.55 -31.18 -10.97
C VAL A 35 8.38 -30.63 -11.78
N LEU A 36 7.68 -29.67 -11.20
CA LEU A 36 6.53 -29.02 -11.84
C LEU A 36 7.00 -27.91 -12.78
N ALA A 37 6.53 -27.93 -14.03
CA ALA A 37 6.75 -26.81 -14.94
C ALA A 37 6.14 -25.51 -14.36
N PRO A 38 6.77 -24.33 -14.57
CA PRO A 38 7.96 -24.04 -15.38
C PRO A 38 9.33 -24.28 -14.71
N ALA A 39 9.40 -24.79 -13.48
CA ALA A 39 10.69 -25.11 -12.87
C ALA A 39 11.40 -26.20 -13.69
N LYS A 40 12.73 -26.10 -13.80
CA LYS A 40 13.55 -27.04 -14.59
C LYS A 40 14.32 -28.02 -13.70
N SER A 41 14.42 -27.71 -12.41
CA SER A 41 15.16 -28.50 -11.43
C SER A 41 14.46 -28.46 -10.07
N MET A 42 14.87 -29.36 -9.17
CA MET A 42 14.37 -29.38 -7.79
C MET A 42 14.83 -28.16 -6.98
N ASP A 43 15.97 -27.57 -7.32
CA ASP A 43 16.44 -26.34 -6.67
C ASP A 43 15.62 -25.13 -7.10
N ASP A 44 15.17 -25.08 -8.36
CA ASP A 44 14.21 -24.06 -8.82
C ASP A 44 12.90 -24.19 -8.04
N MET A 45 12.41 -25.41 -7.81
CA MET A 45 11.19 -25.65 -7.04
C MET A 45 11.31 -25.08 -5.62
N ARG A 46 12.41 -25.36 -4.92
CA ARG A 46 12.67 -24.82 -3.58
C ARG A 46 12.76 -23.29 -3.59
N THR A 47 13.39 -22.72 -4.62
CA THR A 47 13.49 -21.28 -4.81
C THR A 47 12.13 -20.62 -4.98
N VAL A 48 11.22 -21.25 -5.74
CA VAL A 48 9.83 -20.78 -5.86
C VAL A 48 9.15 -20.80 -4.50
N VAL A 49 9.23 -21.91 -3.76
CA VAL A 49 8.64 -22.01 -2.41
C VAL A 49 9.16 -20.91 -1.48
N THR A 50 10.47 -20.66 -1.46
CA THR A 50 11.04 -19.61 -0.60
C THR A 50 10.58 -18.22 -1.00
N ASN A 51 10.58 -17.91 -2.31
CA ASN A 51 10.16 -16.60 -2.80
C ASN A 51 8.68 -16.35 -2.55
N SER A 52 7.81 -17.31 -2.88
CA SER A 52 6.37 -17.19 -2.62
C SER A 52 6.07 -17.06 -1.13
N THR A 53 6.84 -17.72 -0.26
CA THR A 53 6.70 -17.57 1.20
C THR A 53 7.10 -16.17 1.65
N VAL A 54 8.26 -15.67 1.22
CA VAL A 54 8.75 -14.33 1.59
C VAL A 54 7.81 -13.24 1.07
N ASP A 55 7.40 -13.32 -0.19
CA ASP A 55 6.46 -12.37 -0.80
C ASP A 55 5.10 -12.40 -0.09
N GLY A 56 4.58 -13.59 0.23
CA GLY A 56 3.34 -13.75 0.98
C GLY A 56 3.39 -13.11 2.36
N VAL A 57 4.47 -13.37 3.12
CA VAL A 57 4.65 -12.82 4.47
C VAL A 57 4.84 -11.31 4.44
N LEU A 58 5.73 -10.80 3.58
CA LEU A 58 5.96 -9.35 3.45
C LEU A 58 4.69 -8.63 2.99
N SER A 59 3.94 -9.20 2.05
CA SER A 59 2.69 -8.62 1.58
C SER A 59 1.65 -8.56 2.69
N ALA A 60 1.50 -9.62 3.49
CA ALA A 60 0.59 -9.64 4.64
C ALA A 60 0.99 -8.62 5.71
N LEU A 61 2.28 -8.49 6.00
CA LEU A 61 2.80 -7.51 6.95
C LEU A 61 2.51 -6.07 6.50
N PHE A 62 2.76 -5.73 5.24
CA PHE A 62 2.45 -4.40 4.73
C PHE A 62 0.95 -4.14 4.67
N ALA A 63 0.13 -5.12 4.30
CA ALA A 63 -1.32 -4.99 4.32
C ALA A 63 -1.83 -4.68 5.74
N LEU A 64 -1.28 -5.35 6.76
CA LEU A 64 -1.60 -5.07 8.15
C LEU A 64 -1.21 -3.64 8.57
N LEU A 65 -0.01 -3.19 8.22
CA LEU A 65 0.43 -1.81 8.48
C LEU A 65 -0.51 -0.78 7.84
N ILE A 66 -0.93 -1.01 6.59
CA ILE A 66 -1.87 -0.12 5.90
C ILE A 66 -3.21 -0.07 6.64
N ILE A 67 -3.74 -1.21 7.09
CA ILE A 67 -4.98 -1.25 7.87
C ILE A 67 -4.85 -0.45 9.16
N VAL A 68 -3.74 -0.60 9.89
CA VAL A 68 -3.48 0.18 11.12
C VAL A 68 -3.47 1.69 10.85
N VAL A 69 -2.77 2.11 9.79
CA VAL A 69 -2.72 3.53 9.39
C VAL A 69 -4.10 4.04 8.98
N LEU A 70 -4.88 3.25 8.23
CA LEU A 70 -6.23 3.64 7.84
C LEU A 70 -7.17 3.77 9.04
N VAL A 71 -7.03 2.90 10.04
CA VAL A 71 -7.80 2.98 11.29
C VAL A 71 -7.44 4.24 12.07
N ASP A 72 -6.15 4.56 12.24
CA ASP A 72 -5.76 5.77 12.96
C ASP A 72 -6.14 7.04 12.19
N ALA A 73 -5.92 7.08 10.88
CA ALA A 73 -6.38 8.19 10.04
C ALA A 73 -7.91 8.36 10.12
N GLY A 74 -8.67 7.27 10.05
CA GLY A 74 -10.12 7.29 10.22
C GLY A 74 -10.54 7.81 11.60
N ARG A 75 -9.84 7.43 12.67
CA ARG A 75 -10.04 7.95 14.02
C ARG A 75 -9.80 9.46 14.10
N VAL A 76 -8.72 9.95 13.48
CA VAL A 76 -8.39 11.39 13.43
C VAL A 76 -9.45 12.16 12.63
N CYS A 77 -9.84 11.67 11.44
CA CYS A 77 -10.90 12.27 10.64
C CYS A 77 -12.23 12.32 11.39
N TYR A 78 -12.61 11.21 12.06
CA TYR A 78 -13.82 11.17 12.87
C TYR A 78 -13.79 12.18 14.02
N LYS A 79 -12.64 12.26 14.72
CA LYS A 79 -12.43 13.26 15.77
C LYS A 79 -12.58 14.69 15.22
N ALA A 80 -11.98 14.98 14.07
CA ALA A 80 -12.04 16.30 13.43
C ALA A 80 -13.45 16.71 13.01
N ILE A 81 -14.26 15.76 12.52
CA ILE A 81 -15.66 16.02 12.15
C ILE A 81 -16.52 16.24 13.41
N ARG A 82 -16.27 15.47 14.47
CA ARG A 82 -17.09 15.52 15.69
C ARG A 82 -16.75 16.69 16.62
N ASP A 83 -15.48 17.05 16.71
CA ASP A 83 -14.97 18.13 17.54
C ASP A 83 -13.79 18.83 16.84
N PRO A 84 -14.07 19.76 15.92
CA PRO A 84 -13.05 20.45 15.14
C PRO A 84 -12.07 21.25 16.00
N GLU A 85 -12.52 21.83 17.11
CA GLU A 85 -11.70 22.65 18.01
C GLU A 85 -10.67 21.82 18.78
N SER A 86 -10.94 20.53 18.99
CA SER A 86 -10.01 19.61 19.65
C SER A 86 -8.84 19.13 18.79
N VAL A 87 -8.80 19.54 17.51
CA VAL A 87 -7.73 19.17 16.57
C VAL A 87 -6.65 20.25 16.59
N LYS A 88 -5.45 19.86 17.03
CA LYS A 88 -4.31 20.76 17.03
C LYS A 88 -3.71 20.85 15.62
N LEU A 89 -3.76 22.03 15.03
CA LEU A 89 -3.03 22.32 13.80
C LEU A 89 -1.54 22.51 14.12
N HIS A 90 -0.68 22.00 13.25
CA HIS A 90 0.78 22.19 13.32
C HIS A 90 1.29 23.24 12.34
N GLU A 91 0.37 23.91 11.64
CA GLU A 91 0.65 24.99 10.72
C GLU A 91 1.03 26.27 11.47
N ALA A 92 1.79 27.15 10.80
CA ALA A 92 2.02 28.48 11.34
C ALA A 92 0.67 29.23 11.46
N PRO A 93 0.49 30.08 12.48
CA PRO A 93 -0.69 30.92 12.55
C PRO A 93 -0.89 31.67 11.24
N TYR A 94 -2.14 31.73 10.79
CA TYR A 94 -2.48 32.47 9.58
C TYR A 94 -2.01 33.93 9.71
N VAL A 95 -1.22 34.39 8.73
CA VAL A 95 -0.82 35.78 8.57
C VAL A 95 -1.27 36.23 7.19
N GLU A 96 -2.09 37.28 7.14
CA GLU A 96 -2.56 37.85 5.88
C GLU A 96 -1.37 38.34 5.04
N SER A 97 -1.32 37.89 3.78
CA SER A 97 -0.30 38.33 2.83
C SER A 97 -0.46 39.82 2.54
N LYS A 98 0.58 40.59 2.81
CA LYS A 98 0.68 42.01 2.39
C LYS A 98 1.15 42.16 0.94
N LEU A 99 1.48 41.05 0.27
CA LEU A 99 1.89 41.04 -1.13
C LEU A 99 0.64 40.95 -2.01
N VAL A 100 0.52 41.86 -2.96
CA VAL A 100 -0.51 41.82 -4.00
C VAL A 100 -0.18 40.66 -4.94
N ALA A 101 -0.98 39.59 -4.88
CA ALA A 101 -0.91 38.53 -5.87
C ALA A 101 -1.56 39.03 -7.16
N PRO A 102 -0.86 39.00 -8.31
CA PRO A 102 -1.42 39.49 -9.55
C PRO A 102 -2.62 38.62 -9.94
N ALA A 103 -3.74 39.24 -10.29
CA ALA A 103 -4.94 38.53 -10.70
C ALA A 103 -4.77 37.78 -12.04
N SER A 104 -3.68 38.06 -12.78
CA SER A 104 -3.36 37.44 -14.06
C SER A 104 -1.84 37.30 -14.28
N LEU A 105 -1.44 36.68 -15.40
CA LEU A 105 -0.03 36.54 -15.80
C LEU A 105 0.71 37.88 -15.96
N PHE A 106 -0.02 38.99 -16.16
CA PHE A 106 0.55 40.32 -16.26
C PHE A 106 -0.03 41.22 -15.18
N ALA A 107 0.84 41.80 -14.35
CA ALA A 107 0.43 42.72 -13.31
C ALA A 107 -0.20 43.98 -13.91
N THR A 108 -1.38 44.34 -13.41
CA THR A 108 -2.10 45.57 -13.79
C THR A 108 -1.36 46.79 -13.24
N LYS A 109 -1.70 47.99 -13.73
CA LYS A 109 -1.05 49.24 -13.25
C LYS A 109 -1.39 49.52 -11.79
N GLU A 110 -2.57 49.11 -11.34
CA GLU A 110 -3.04 49.24 -9.97
C GLU A 110 -2.32 48.27 -9.02
N GLU A 111 -1.90 47.10 -9.51
CA GLU A 111 -1.12 46.10 -8.75
C GLU A 111 0.39 46.44 -8.65
N LYS A 112 0.89 47.40 -9.43
CA LYS A 112 2.30 47.84 -9.44
C LYS A 112 2.55 49.13 -8.65
N ALA A 113 1.50 49.78 -8.17
CA ALA A 113 1.55 51.08 -7.48
C ALA A 113 1.94 50.95 -6.01
#